data_AF-A0A949BJF3-F1
#
_entry.id   AF-A0A949BJF3-F1
#
_cell.length_a   1.000
_cell.length_b   1.000
_cell.length_c   1.000
_cell.angle_alpha   90.00
_cell.angle_beta   90.00
_cell.angle_gamma   90.00
#
_symmetry.space_group_name_H-M   'P 1'
#
loop_
_entity.id
_entity.type
_entity.pdbx_description
1 polymer ?
#
loop_
_entity_poly.entity_id
_entity_poly.type
_entity_poly.pdbx_seq_one_letter_code
_entity_poly.pdbx_strand_id
1 'polypeptide(L)'
;DVAKQPGFADLWPKIKKHLDKVEFIAAHNASFDRGVLHACCAMTGAVPPDVEYLCTMKLARRLWGLYPTKLSDVCRYFGISLKHHDAESDAIACAKIVLEASEKGIPADSFLGKKIVCHKGSKARRK
;
A
#
# COMPACT_ATOMS: atom_id res chain seq x y z
N ASP A 1 -16.50 -18.47 -7.79
CA ASP A 1 -15.26 -18.74 -8.53
C ASP A 1 -14.11 -18.72 -7.53
N VAL A 2 -13.43 -19.85 -7.33
CA VAL A 2 -12.21 -20.14 -6.49
C VAL A 2 -12.16 -21.61 -6.06
N ALA A 3 -13.29 -22.34 -6.08
CA ALA A 3 -13.40 -23.70 -5.54
C ALA A 3 -12.47 -24.75 -6.20
N LYS A 4 -11.97 -24.48 -7.41
CA LYS A 4 -11.02 -25.34 -8.15
C LYS A 4 -9.62 -24.75 -8.24
N GLN A 5 -9.37 -23.64 -7.54
CA GLN A 5 -8.06 -22.98 -7.55
C GLN A 5 -7.16 -23.58 -6.47
N PRO A 6 -5.83 -23.51 -6.63
CA PRO A 6 -4.90 -23.95 -5.60
C PRO A 6 -5.12 -23.20 -4.29
N GLY A 7 -4.84 -23.86 -3.17
CA GLY A 7 -4.94 -23.25 -1.86
C GLY A 7 -3.83 -22.22 -1.63
N PHE A 8 -3.97 -21.44 -0.55
CA PHE A 8 -2.94 -20.47 -0.17
C PHE A 8 -1.57 -21.15 0.02
N ALA A 9 -1.52 -22.29 0.71
CA ALA A 9 -0.29 -23.04 0.97
C ALA A 9 0.45 -23.46 -0.32
N ASP A 10 -0.30 -23.81 -1.38
CA ASP A 10 0.26 -24.22 -2.67
C ASP A 10 0.88 -23.03 -3.42
N LEU A 11 0.24 -21.86 -3.32
CA LEU A 11 0.66 -20.65 -4.04
C LEU A 11 1.75 -19.87 -3.29
N TRP A 12 1.74 -19.92 -1.97
CA TRP A 12 2.56 -19.08 -1.11
C TRP A 12 4.07 -19.16 -1.40
N PRO A 13 4.69 -20.34 -1.62
CA PRO A 13 6.11 -20.41 -1.93
C PRO A 13 6.50 -19.63 -3.19
N LYS A 14 5.61 -19.57 -4.20
CA LYS A 14 5.84 -18.80 -5.42
C LYS A 14 5.66 -17.31 -5.14
N ILE A 15 4.57 -16.92 -4.47
CA ILE A 15 4.27 -15.52 -4.15
C ILE A 15 5.36 -14.92 -3.26
N LYS A 16 5.72 -15.61 -2.18
CA LYS A 16 6.75 -15.17 -1.23
C LYS A 16 8.09 -14.89 -1.90
N LYS A 17 8.52 -15.73 -2.86
CA LYS A 17 9.76 -15.50 -3.65
C LYS A 17 9.77 -14.17 -4.41
N HIS A 18 8.61 -13.65 -4.80
CA HIS A 18 8.50 -12.33 -5.42
C HIS A 18 8.50 -11.22 -4.35
N LEU A 19 7.77 -11.43 -3.24
CA LEU A 19 7.68 -10.45 -2.16
C LEU A 19 9.01 -10.28 -1.39
N ASP A 20 9.82 -11.33 -1.28
CA ASP A 20 11.15 -11.27 -0.63
C ASP A 20 12.18 -10.44 -1.43
N LYS A 21 11.87 -10.07 -2.68
CA LYS A 21 12.76 -9.32 -3.57
C LYS A 21 12.42 -7.83 -3.68
N VAL A 22 11.33 -7.39 -3.06
CA VAL A 22 10.89 -6.00 -3.11
C VAL A 22 11.22 -5.30 -1.79
N GLU A 23 11.51 -4.02 -1.87
CA GLU A 23 11.81 -3.20 -0.68
C GLU A 23 10.56 -2.98 0.19
N PHE A 24 9.40 -2.90 -0.44
CA PHE A 24 8.12 -2.72 0.23
C PHE A 24 6.94 -3.24 -0.61
N ILE A 25 5.80 -3.46 0.06
CA ILE A 25 4.49 -3.74 -0.55
C ILE A 25 3.60 -2.51 -0.41
N ALA A 26 3.06 -2.01 -1.52
CA ALA A 26 2.08 -0.93 -1.49
C ALA A 26 0.64 -1.45 -1.42
N ALA A 27 -0.17 -0.91 -0.51
CA ALA A 27 -1.59 -1.25 -0.39
C ALA A 27 -2.43 -0.08 0.16
N HIS A 28 -3.72 -0.08 -0.17
CA HIS A 28 -4.66 0.92 0.33
C HIS A 28 -5.27 0.44 1.64
N ASN A 29 -5.00 1.17 2.74
CA ASN A 29 -5.25 0.66 4.09
C ASN A 29 -4.42 -0.60 4.41
N ALA A 30 -3.12 -0.57 4.06
CA ALA A 30 -2.16 -1.68 4.17
C ALA A 30 -2.17 -2.54 5.46
N SER A 31 -2.63 -2.02 6.60
CA SER A 31 -2.80 -2.84 7.81
C SER A 31 -3.81 -3.97 7.62
N PHE A 32 -4.84 -3.75 6.80
CA PHE A 32 -5.83 -4.76 6.46
C PHE A 32 -5.20 -5.89 5.63
N ASP A 33 -4.57 -5.57 4.50
CA ASP A 33 -3.90 -6.54 3.64
C ASP A 33 -2.84 -7.35 4.38
N ARG A 34 -2.00 -6.67 5.18
CA ARG A 34 -1.02 -7.32 6.05
C ARG A 34 -1.69 -8.29 7.02
N GLY A 35 -2.79 -7.88 7.65
CA GLY A 35 -3.54 -8.72 8.59
C GLY A 35 -4.07 -9.99 7.94
N VAL A 36 -4.70 -9.86 6.76
CA VAL A 36 -5.21 -11.01 5.99
C VAL A 36 -4.07 -11.95 5.59
N LEU A 37 -2.97 -11.41 5.06
CA LEU A 37 -1.83 -12.23 4.64
C LEU A 37 -1.19 -12.99 5.81
N HIS A 38 -0.99 -12.31 6.95
CA HIS A 38 -0.45 -12.95 8.14
C HIS A 38 -1.38 -14.03 8.69
N ALA A 39 -2.69 -13.80 8.67
CA ALA A 39 -3.68 -14.81 9.08
C ALA A 39 -3.63 -16.05 8.16
N CYS A 40 -3.55 -15.85 6.84
CA CYS A 40 -3.38 -16.96 5.89
C CYS A 40 -2.09 -17.75 6.18
N CYS A 41 -0.97 -17.05 6.41
CA CYS A 41 0.29 -17.69 6.77
C CYS A 41 0.18 -18.51 8.06
N ALA A 42 -0.44 -17.93 9.11
CA ALA A 42 -0.64 -18.61 10.38
C ALA A 42 -1.52 -19.87 10.24
N MET A 43 -2.61 -19.79 9.47
CA MET A 43 -3.51 -20.93 9.24
C MET A 43 -2.85 -22.09 8.49
N THR A 44 -1.86 -21.81 7.64
CA THR A 44 -1.18 -22.85 6.83
C THR A 44 0.20 -23.22 7.39
N GLY A 45 0.62 -22.68 8.54
CA GLY A 45 1.96 -22.88 9.09
C GLY A 45 3.09 -22.27 8.24
N ALA A 46 2.77 -21.31 7.37
CA ALA A 46 3.73 -20.65 6.52
C ALA A 46 4.37 -19.43 7.21
N VAL A 47 5.57 -19.06 6.76
CA VAL A 47 6.28 -17.86 7.24
C VAL A 47 5.81 -16.64 6.42
N PRO A 48 5.32 -15.57 7.07
CA PRO A 48 4.97 -14.33 6.38
C PRO A 48 6.21 -13.65 5.76
N PRO A 49 6.04 -12.74 4.79
CA PRO A 49 7.18 -12.04 4.22
C PRO A 49 7.72 -11.02 5.23
N ASP A 50 9.04 -10.89 5.30
CA ASP A 50 9.71 -9.86 6.10
C ASP A 50 9.95 -8.64 5.21
N VAL A 51 8.88 -7.87 4.99
CA VAL A 51 8.87 -6.74 4.05
C VAL A 51 8.03 -5.60 4.60
N GLU A 52 8.47 -4.38 4.34
CA GLU A 52 7.77 -3.17 4.78
C GLU A 52 6.50 -2.93 3.96
N TYR A 53 5.54 -2.22 4.54
CA TYR A 53 4.27 -1.88 3.88
C TYR A 53 4.10 -0.37 3.74
N LEU A 54 3.85 0.07 2.50
CA LEU A 54 3.52 1.43 2.16
C LEU A 54 2.00 1.61 2.05
N CYS A 55 1.43 2.48 2.87
CA CYS A 55 -0.02 2.69 2.92
C CYS A 55 -0.44 3.88 2.04
N THR A 56 -1.04 3.62 0.88
CA THR A 56 -1.47 4.68 -0.06
C THR A 56 -2.57 5.58 0.50
N MET A 57 -3.40 5.07 1.42
CA MET A 57 -4.35 5.88 2.18
C MET A 57 -3.63 6.94 3.04
N LYS A 58 -2.54 6.57 3.71
CA LYS A 58 -1.75 7.52 4.53
C LYS A 58 -1.00 8.51 3.65
N LEU A 59 -0.50 8.07 2.49
CA LEU A 59 0.08 8.96 1.47
C LEU A 59 -0.94 10.01 1.02
N ALA A 60 -2.14 9.57 0.61
CA ALA A 60 -3.23 10.43 0.17
C ALA A 60 -3.53 11.56 1.18
N ARG A 61 -3.66 11.21 2.47
CA ARG A 61 -3.91 12.17 3.54
C ARG A 61 -2.76 13.13 3.75
N ARG A 62 -1.52 12.62 3.75
CA ARG A 62 -0.35 13.41 4.15
C ARG A 62 0.15 14.34 3.06
N LEU A 63 0.12 13.90 1.80
CA LEU A 63 0.67 14.64 0.68
C LEU A 63 -0.35 15.54 -0.02
N TRP A 64 -1.61 15.13 -0.04
CA TRP A 64 -2.67 15.84 -0.76
C TRP A 64 -3.83 16.28 0.13
N GLY A 65 -3.81 15.96 1.43
CA GLY A 65 -4.87 16.38 2.35
C GLY A 65 -6.24 15.80 2.01
N LEU A 66 -6.30 14.68 1.29
CA LEU A 66 -7.56 14.13 0.80
C LEU A 66 -8.39 13.56 1.95
N TYR A 67 -9.68 13.90 1.97
CA TYR A 67 -10.73 13.31 2.80
C TYR A 67 -12.07 13.41 2.02
N PRO A 68 -12.89 12.35 1.97
CA PRO A 68 -12.63 10.98 2.43
C PRO A 68 -11.49 10.30 1.65
N THR A 69 -10.95 9.21 2.20
CA THR A 69 -9.82 8.47 1.62
C THR A 69 -10.18 7.03 1.32
N LYS A 70 -11.31 6.78 0.67
CA LYS A 70 -11.53 5.48 0.04
C LYS A 70 -10.65 5.42 -1.22
N LEU A 71 -10.28 4.22 -1.66
CA LEU A 71 -9.46 4.07 -2.86
C LEU A 71 -10.10 4.77 -4.06
N SER A 72 -11.42 4.61 -4.24
CA SER A 72 -12.20 5.28 -5.29
C SER A 72 -12.12 6.81 -5.24
N ASP A 73 -12.09 7.41 -4.05
CA ASP A 73 -12.02 8.87 -3.90
C ASP A 73 -10.63 9.39 -4.31
N VAL A 74 -9.59 8.66 -3.91
CA VAL A 74 -8.20 8.98 -4.28
C VAL A 74 -7.96 8.75 -5.78
N CYS A 75 -8.46 7.66 -6.34
CA CYS A 75 -8.39 7.38 -7.78
C CYS A 75 -9.08 8.48 -8.60
N ARG A 76 -10.28 8.92 -8.18
CA ARG A 76 -10.98 10.02 -8.83
C ARG A 76 -10.17 11.32 -8.82
N TYR A 77 -9.47 11.60 -7.73
CA TYR A 77 -8.61 12.79 -7.64
C TYR A 77 -7.47 12.78 -8.66
N PHE A 78 -6.83 11.63 -8.90
CA PHE A 78 -5.74 11.47 -9.87
C PHE A 78 -6.19 11.08 -11.29
N GLY A 79 -7.50 10.95 -11.54
CA GLY A 79 -7.99 10.44 -12.83
C GLY A 79 -7.60 8.98 -13.12
N ILE A 80 -7.35 8.18 -12.08
CA ILE A 80 -7.02 6.76 -12.20
C ILE A 80 -8.31 5.96 -12.38
N SER A 81 -8.41 5.21 -13.48
CA SER A 81 -9.51 4.27 -13.68
C SER A 81 -9.45 3.12 -12.66
N LEU A 82 -10.60 2.83 -12.04
CA LEU A 82 -10.75 1.76 -11.04
C LEU A 82 -11.90 0.86 -11.45
N LYS A 83 -11.63 -0.44 -11.62
CA LYS A 83 -12.66 -1.46 -11.76
C LYS A 83 -13.01 -1.96 -10.36
N HIS A 84 -14.21 -1.62 -9.89
CA HIS A 84 -14.62 -1.95 -8.52
C HIS A 84 -14.55 -3.46 -8.25
N HIS A 85 -13.89 -3.82 -7.13
CA HIS A 85 -13.73 -5.19 -6.62
C HIS A 85 -12.85 -6.12 -7.46
N ASP A 86 -11.94 -5.55 -8.26
CA ASP A 86 -10.95 -6.29 -9.00
C ASP A 86 -9.58 -6.11 -8.33
N ALA A 87 -9.05 -7.19 -7.76
CA ALA A 87 -7.83 -7.13 -6.93
C ALA A 87 -6.60 -6.64 -7.72
N GLU A 88 -6.53 -6.96 -9.01
CA GLU A 88 -5.49 -6.46 -9.90
C GLU A 88 -5.65 -4.95 -10.14
N SER A 89 -6.88 -4.50 -10.44
CA SER A 89 -7.19 -3.07 -10.58
C SER A 89 -6.84 -2.28 -9.31
N ASP A 90 -7.13 -2.82 -8.13
CA ASP A 90 -6.82 -2.17 -6.85
C ASP A 90 -5.30 -2.07 -6.61
N ALA A 91 -4.56 -3.14 -6.94
CA ALA A 91 -3.09 -3.15 -6.85
C ALA A 91 -2.45 -2.15 -7.82
N ILE A 92 -2.92 -2.09 -9.06
CA ILE A 92 -2.46 -1.12 -10.07
C ILE A 92 -2.77 0.32 -9.61
N ALA A 93 -3.95 0.56 -9.05
CA ALA A 93 -4.29 1.86 -8.51
C ALA A 93 -3.36 2.29 -7.37
N CYS A 94 -3.03 1.37 -6.46
CA CYS A 94 -2.05 1.63 -5.41
C CYS A 94 -0.67 1.98 -5.98
N ALA A 95 -0.19 1.22 -6.98
CA ALA A 95 1.10 1.50 -7.63
C ALA A 95 1.12 2.90 -8.27
N LYS A 96 0.06 3.28 -8.99
CA LYS A 96 -0.07 4.62 -9.58
C LYS A 96 -0.04 5.73 -8.53
N ILE A 97 -0.73 5.57 -7.41
CA ILE A 97 -0.68 6.56 -6.30
C ILE A 97 0.75 6.71 -5.74
N VAL A 98 1.53 5.63 -5.69
CA VAL A 98 2.94 5.69 -5.26
C VAL A 98 3.81 6.43 -6.29
N LEU A 99 3.56 6.25 -7.58
CA LEU A 99 4.24 7.00 -8.64
C LEU A 99 3.95 8.51 -8.54
N GLU A 100 2.69 8.89 -8.34
CA GLU A 100 2.29 10.29 -8.10
C GLU A 100 3.01 10.91 -6.89
N ALA A 101 3.22 10.14 -5.82
CA ALA A 101 4.00 10.60 -4.66
C ALA A 101 5.48 10.80 -5.02
N SER A 102 6.03 9.91 -5.85
CA SER A 102 7.44 9.94 -6.27
C SER A 102 7.73 11.12 -7.19
N GLU A 103 6.81 11.47 -8.10
CA GLU A 103 6.93 12.64 -8.99
C GLU A 103 6.97 13.97 -8.23
N LYS A 104 6.38 14.04 -7.03
CA LYS A 104 6.52 15.20 -6.13
C LYS A 104 7.90 15.31 -5.46
N GLY A 105 8.85 14.44 -5.84
CA GLY A 105 10.20 14.40 -5.27
C GLY A 105 10.23 13.87 -3.84
N ILE A 106 9.21 13.08 -3.44
CA ILE A 106 9.13 12.50 -2.11
C ILE A 106 9.40 11.00 -2.22
N PRO A 107 10.57 10.54 -1.76
CA PRO A 107 10.96 9.13 -1.83
C PRO A 107 9.94 8.21 -1.13
N ALA A 108 9.61 7.07 -1.73
CA ALA A 108 8.64 6.13 -1.18
C ALA A 108 9.07 5.57 0.20
N ASP A 109 10.39 5.40 0.39
CA ASP A 109 11.02 5.00 1.65
C ASP A 109 10.79 5.98 2.80
N SER A 110 10.57 7.26 2.50
CA SER A 110 10.27 8.30 3.50
C SER A 110 8.97 8.05 4.28
N PHE A 111 8.16 7.07 3.86
CA PHE A 111 6.94 6.63 4.52
C PHE A 111 7.00 5.20 5.06
N LEU A 112 8.11 4.49 4.85
CA LEU A 112 8.36 3.17 5.42
C LEU A 112 8.89 3.34 6.85
N GLY A 113 8.25 2.67 7.81
CA GLY A 113 8.85 2.16 9.05
C GLY A 113 9.67 3.03 10.01
N LYS A 114 10.00 4.30 9.77
CA LYS A 114 10.73 5.16 10.74
C LYS A 114 9.80 6.23 11.31
N LYS A 115 9.94 6.54 12.60
CA LYS A 115 9.29 7.70 13.26
C LYS A 115 9.63 8.95 12.45
N ILE A 116 8.72 9.40 11.59
CA ILE A 116 8.92 10.62 10.84
C ILE A 116 8.57 11.77 11.76
N VAL A 117 9.61 12.49 12.17
CA VAL A 117 9.51 13.75 12.89
C VAL A 117 8.65 14.69 12.05
N CYS A 118 7.48 15.04 12.58
CA CYS A 118 6.68 16.14 12.06
C CYS A 118 7.53 17.40 12.15
N HIS A 119 8.20 17.79 11.06
CA HIS A 119 8.71 19.13 10.93
C HIS A 119 7.49 20.03 10.81
N LYS A 120 7.00 20.51 11.96
CA LYS A 120 6.05 21.62 12.02
C LYS A 120 6.68 22.75 11.22
N GLY A 121 6.07 23.06 10.08
CA GLY A 121 6.54 24.12 9.19
C GLY A 121 6.83 25.39 9.98
N SER A 122 8.04 25.92 9.77
CA SER A 122 8.44 27.24 10.22
C SER A 122 7.37 28.25 9.80
N LYS A 123 6.62 28.76 10.78
CA LYS A 123 5.85 29.98 10.57
C LYS A 123 6.86 31.10 10.39
N ALA A 124 7.09 31.50 9.14
CA ALA A 124 7.68 32.79 8.83
C ALA A 124 6.76 33.87 9.41
N ARG A 125 7.14 34.42 10.57
CA ARG A 125 6.57 35.68 11.08
C ARG A 125 7.18 36.79 10.24
N ARG A 126 6.39 37.34 9.32
CA ARG A 126 6.58 38.72 8.88
C ARG A 126 6.18 39.63 10.04
N LYS A 127 7.12 40.39 10.57
CA LYS A 127 6.98 41.78 11.02
C LYS A 127 8.36 42.37 11.15
#